data_AF-A0A651EER4-F1
#
_entry.id   AF-A0A651EER4-F1
#
_cell.length_a   1.000
_cell.length_b   1.000
_cell.length_c   1.000
_cell.angle_alpha   90.00
_cell.angle_beta   90.00
_cell.angle_gamma   90.00
#
_symmetry.space_group_name_H-M   'P 1'
#
loop_
_entity.id
_entity.type
_entity.pdbx_description
1 polymer ?
#
loop_
_entity_poly.entity_id
_entity_poly.type
_entity_poly.pdbx_seq_one_letter_code
_entity_poly.pdbx_strand_id
1 'polypeptide(L)'
;MRDGLEVLDHSPAAVDLTRAAVGLPLMRDHDPARLVGVVEDVRLERRRLIGRARFGVSQEAEAAWLDVRAGVLRRLSVGFRIEASRDEGGVIRVTKWTPFECSVVALPADHSVGVGRSLSTGEHHDHPQHPRQRARARWPARGRARAAAHQHPEPRRGRAHPRFGNRAHRRGLRG
;
A
#
# COMPACT_ATOMS: atom_id res chain seq x y z
N MET A 1 -11.36 17.73 -15.23
CA MET A 1 -10.52 16.51 -15.22
C MET A 1 -11.40 15.41 -15.79
N ARG A 2 -11.05 14.82 -16.93
CA ARG A 2 -11.81 13.67 -17.43
C ARG A 2 -11.38 12.50 -16.55
N ASP A 3 -12.28 12.03 -15.69
CA ASP A 3 -12.13 10.77 -14.97
C ASP A 3 -12.23 9.65 -16.02
N GLY A 4 -11.17 9.46 -16.80
CA GLY A 4 -11.08 8.37 -17.74
C GLY A 4 -11.17 7.08 -16.95
N LEU A 5 -12.15 6.23 -17.28
CA LEU A 5 -12.30 4.93 -16.64
C LEU A 5 -11.03 4.12 -16.98
N GLU A 6 -10.21 3.84 -15.98
CA GLU A 6 -9.06 2.95 -16.12
C GLU A 6 -9.49 1.51 -15.85
N VAL A 7 -9.14 0.59 -16.75
CA VAL A 7 -9.48 -0.83 -16.63
C VAL A 7 -8.23 -1.66 -16.78
N LEU A 8 -7.85 -2.37 -15.72
CA LEU A 8 -6.74 -3.31 -15.73
C LEU A 8 -7.14 -4.61 -16.42
N ASP A 9 -6.46 -4.98 -17.51
CA ASP A 9 -6.64 -6.30 -18.10
C ASP A 9 -6.00 -7.38 -17.22
N HIS A 10 -6.78 -8.40 -16.88
CA HIS A 10 -6.35 -9.54 -16.07
C HIS A 10 -6.13 -10.80 -16.92
N SER A 11 -5.85 -10.65 -18.22
CA SER A 11 -5.36 -11.75 -19.05
C SER A 11 -3.94 -12.16 -18.58
N PRO A 12 -3.56 -13.45 -18.69
CA PRO A 12 -2.25 -13.91 -18.23
C PRO A 12 -1.05 -13.17 -18.85
N ALA A 13 -1.20 -12.65 -20.08
CA ALA A 13 -0.16 -11.89 -20.75
C ALA A 13 -0.06 -10.42 -20.29
N ALA A 14 -1.11 -9.89 -19.64
CA ALA A 14 -1.18 -8.50 -19.21
C ALA A 14 -0.59 -8.25 -17.82
N VAL A 15 -0.54 -9.29 -16.96
CA VAL A 15 -0.10 -9.13 -15.57
C VAL A 15 1.27 -9.75 -15.37
N ASP A 16 2.27 -8.91 -15.13
CA ASP A 16 3.62 -9.34 -14.77
C ASP A 16 3.67 -9.63 -13.26
N LEU A 17 3.72 -10.91 -12.89
CA LEU A 17 3.77 -11.35 -11.49
C LEU A 17 5.20 -11.51 -10.94
N THR A 18 6.24 -11.17 -11.71
CA THR A 18 7.64 -11.36 -11.28
C THR A 18 7.93 -10.68 -9.93
N ARG A 19 7.41 -9.48 -9.71
CA ARG A 19 7.54 -8.77 -8.42
C ARG A 19 6.80 -9.49 -7.28
N ALA A 20 5.64 -10.06 -7.57
CA ALA A 20 4.80 -10.71 -6.57
C ALA A 20 5.29 -12.11 -6.18
N ALA A 21 6.30 -12.66 -6.89
CA ALA A 21 6.86 -13.99 -6.62
C ALA A 21 7.42 -14.14 -5.20
N VAL A 22 7.89 -13.06 -4.59
CA VAL A 22 8.39 -13.02 -3.20
C VAL A 22 7.35 -12.50 -2.19
N GLY A 23 6.12 -12.34 -2.65
CA GLY A 23 5.03 -11.69 -1.90
C GLY A 23 4.98 -10.17 -2.11
N LEU A 24 3.79 -9.62 -1.88
CA LEU A 24 3.53 -8.17 -1.93
C LEU A 24 3.33 -7.64 -0.52
N PRO A 25 3.81 -6.43 -0.18
CA PRO A 25 3.51 -5.84 1.11
C PRO A 25 2.00 -5.61 1.26
N LEU A 26 1.47 -5.92 2.45
CA LEU A 26 0.10 -5.59 2.84
C LEU A 26 0.14 -4.33 3.71
N MET A 27 -0.45 -3.25 3.24
CA MET A 27 -0.43 -1.93 3.88
C MET A 27 -1.83 -1.46 4.29
N ARG A 28 -1.91 -0.37 5.04
CA ARG A 28 -3.16 0.38 5.24
C ARG A 28 -3.17 1.62 4.36
N ASP A 29 -4.28 1.82 3.66
CA ASP A 29 -4.57 3.07 2.94
C ASP A 29 -3.46 3.53 1.97
N HIS A 30 -2.74 2.59 1.34
CA HIS A 30 -1.59 2.85 0.46
C HIS A 30 -0.41 3.56 1.12
N ASP A 31 -0.30 3.52 2.45
CA ASP A 31 0.79 4.16 3.19
C ASP A 31 1.93 3.15 3.48
N PRO A 32 3.12 3.32 2.88
CA PRO A 32 4.28 2.44 3.11
C PRO A 32 4.78 2.44 4.56
N ALA A 33 4.44 3.45 5.36
CA ALA A 33 4.77 3.48 6.78
C ALA A 33 3.84 2.60 7.64
N ARG A 34 2.70 2.19 7.08
CA ARG A 34 1.62 1.46 7.78
C ARG A 34 1.52 0.02 7.29
N LEU A 35 2.64 -0.69 7.34
CA LEU A 35 2.75 -2.09 6.96
C LEU A 35 2.04 -2.99 7.99
N VAL A 36 1.08 -3.78 7.52
CA VAL A 36 0.29 -4.71 8.37
C VAL A 36 0.53 -6.18 8.04
N GLY A 37 1.28 -6.48 6.99
CA GLY A 37 1.63 -7.86 6.66
C GLY A 37 2.21 -8.04 5.26
N VAL A 38 1.99 -9.22 4.70
CA VAL A 38 2.39 -9.62 3.36
C VAL A 38 1.27 -10.40 2.69
N VAL A 39 1.15 -10.30 1.37
CA VAL A 39 0.31 -11.16 0.53
C VAL A 39 1.21 -12.13 -0.22
N GLU A 40 1.06 -13.41 0.08
CA GLU A 40 1.80 -14.52 -0.50
C GLU A 40 0.96 -15.23 -1.57
N ASP A 41 1.57 -16.16 -2.31
CA ASP A 41 0.88 -17.02 -3.28
C ASP A 41 0.03 -16.25 -4.30
N VAL A 42 0.53 -15.08 -4.71
CA VAL A 42 -0.14 -14.16 -5.62
C VAL A 42 -0.19 -14.77 -7.01
N ARG A 43 -1.40 -14.89 -7.55
CA ARG A 43 -1.64 -15.50 -8.86
C ARG A 43 -2.89 -14.95 -9.52
N LEU A 44 -3.00 -15.17 -10.82
CA LEU A 44 -4.24 -14.97 -11.56
C LEU A 44 -5.10 -16.23 -11.50
N GLU A 45 -6.37 -16.07 -11.15
CA GLU A 45 -7.38 -17.12 -11.22
C GLU A 45 -8.69 -16.55 -11.74
N ARG A 46 -9.26 -17.12 -12.81
CA ARG A 46 -10.53 -16.68 -13.43
C ARG A 46 -10.60 -15.16 -13.67
N ARG A 47 -9.54 -14.58 -14.26
CA ARG A 47 -9.37 -13.14 -14.52
C ARG A 47 -9.40 -12.26 -13.26
N ARG A 48 -8.99 -12.79 -12.11
CA ARG A 48 -8.83 -12.05 -10.85
C ARG A 48 -7.43 -12.26 -10.31
N LEU A 49 -6.82 -11.20 -9.78
CA LEU A 49 -5.62 -11.30 -8.97
C LEU A 49 -6.02 -11.73 -7.56
N ILE A 50 -5.46 -12.84 -7.09
CA ILE A 50 -5.73 -13.40 -5.76
C ILE A 50 -4.43 -13.75 -5.06
N GLY A 51 -4.45 -13.78 -3.73
CA GLY A 51 -3.32 -14.16 -2.91
C GLY A 51 -3.75 -14.47 -1.48
N ARG A 52 -2.81 -14.96 -0.67
CA ARG A 52 -3.01 -15.30 0.75
C ARG A 52 -2.41 -14.22 1.63
N ALA A 53 -3.25 -13.49 2.35
CA ALA A 53 -2.78 -12.47 3.29
C ALA A 53 -2.28 -13.11 4.59
N ARG A 54 -1.09 -12.69 5.04
CA ARG A 54 -0.51 -13.02 6.33
C ARG A 54 -0.22 -11.72 7.09
N PHE A 55 -0.95 -11.52 8.18
CA PHE A 55 -0.79 -10.34 9.03
C PHE A 55 0.46 -10.48 9.90
N GLY A 56 1.09 -9.33 10.20
CA GLY A 56 2.19 -9.23 11.14
C GLY A 56 1.73 -9.28 12.59
N VAL A 57 2.67 -9.02 13.50
CA VAL A 57 2.46 -9.03 14.96
C VAL A 57 2.58 -7.64 15.59
N SER A 58 2.70 -6.58 14.78
CA SER A 58 2.68 -5.20 15.28
C SER A 58 1.27 -4.83 15.76
N GLN A 59 1.18 -3.83 16.63
CA GLN A 59 -0.11 -3.33 17.11
C GLN A 59 -1.03 -2.92 15.96
N GLU A 60 -0.49 -2.29 14.90
CA GLU A 60 -1.30 -1.91 13.74
C GLU A 60 -1.74 -3.13 12.91
N ALA A 61 -0.89 -4.15 12.77
CA ALA A 61 -1.25 -5.40 12.08
C ALA A 61 -2.34 -6.17 12.83
N GLU A 62 -2.22 -6.26 14.16
CA GLU A 62 -3.20 -6.93 15.01
C GLU A 62 -4.55 -6.20 14.98
N ALA A 63 -4.56 -4.87 15.09
CA ALA A 63 -5.77 -4.07 14.93
C ALA A 63 -6.43 -4.28 13.56
N ALA A 64 -5.64 -4.25 12.47
CA ALA A 64 -6.15 -4.50 11.12
C ALA A 64 -6.72 -5.93 10.98
N TRP A 65 -6.07 -6.93 11.57
CA TRP A 65 -6.54 -8.31 11.58
C TRP A 65 -7.88 -8.47 12.33
N LEU A 66 -8.01 -7.84 13.49
CA LEU A 66 -9.24 -7.85 14.27
C LEU A 66 -10.40 -7.23 13.47
N ASP A 67 -10.18 -6.09 12.83
CA ASP A 67 -11.19 -5.43 11.99
C ASP A 67 -11.57 -6.28 10.77
N VAL A 68 -10.61 -6.98 10.16
CA VAL A 68 -10.84 -7.91 9.05
C VAL A 68 -11.70 -9.09 9.52
N ARG A 69 -11.36 -9.70 10.66
CA ARG A 69 -12.14 -10.79 11.25
C ARG A 69 -13.55 -10.36 11.65
N ALA A 70 -13.69 -9.15 12.16
CA ALA A 70 -14.99 -8.57 12.51
C ALA A 70 -15.82 -8.17 11.28
N GLY A 71 -15.25 -8.19 10.08
CA GLY A 71 -15.94 -7.78 8.85
C GLY A 71 -16.09 -6.25 8.72
N VAL A 72 -15.31 -5.47 9.46
CA VAL A 72 -15.25 -4.00 9.34
C VAL A 72 -14.35 -3.61 8.16
N LEU A 73 -13.14 -4.17 8.10
CA LEU A 73 -12.21 -3.98 6.99
C LEU A 73 -12.33 -5.13 5.99
N ARG A 74 -13.16 -4.92 4.96
CA ARG A 74 -13.45 -5.96 3.94
C ARG A 74 -12.89 -5.64 2.56
N ARG A 75 -12.46 -4.41 2.32
CA ARG A 75 -12.09 -3.91 1.00
C ARG A 75 -10.58 -3.88 0.82
N LEU A 76 -10.16 -4.15 -0.40
CA LEU A 76 -8.77 -4.16 -0.80
C LEU A 76 -8.56 -3.21 -1.98
N SER A 77 -7.35 -2.71 -2.11
CA SER A 77 -6.86 -1.98 -3.27
C SER A 77 -5.48 -2.52 -3.64
N VAL A 78 -5.09 -2.30 -4.89
CA VAL A 78 -3.78 -2.71 -5.42
C VAL A 78 -3.07 -1.47 -5.94
N GLY A 79 -1.84 -1.29 -5.51
CA GLY A 79 -0.90 -0.36 -6.12
C GLY A 79 -0.14 -1.12 -7.19
N PHE A 80 -0.04 -0.53 -8.36
CA PHE A 80 0.57 -1.16 -9.53
C PHE A 80 1.30 -0.13 -10.37
N ARG A 81 2.09 -0.62 -11.31
CA ARG A 81 2.74 0.17 -12.34
C ARG A 81 2.19 -0.23 -13.70
N ILE A 82 1.86 0.76 -14.51
CA ILE A 82 1.47 0.57 -15.91
C ILE A 82 2.73 0.52 -16.77
N GLU A 83 2.88 -0.53 -17.57
CA GLU A 83 3.91 -0.59 -18.63
C GLU A 83 3.34 -0.37 -20.03
N ALA A 84 2.08 -0.72 -20.27
CA ALA A 84 1.39 -0.45 -21.53
C ALA A 84 -0.11 -0.24 -21.33
N SER A 85 -0.69 0.66 -22.10
CA SER A 85 -2.13 0.92 -22.14
C SER A 85 -2.56 1.37 -23.53
N ARG A 86 -3.87 1.34 -23.77
CA ARG A 86 -4.51 1.83 -24.99
C ARG A 86 -5.81 2.55 -24.67
N ASP A 87 -6.14 3.57 -25.45
CA ASP A 87 -7.44 4.25 -25.39
C ASP A 87 -8.46 3.44 -26.21
N GLU A 88 -9.57 3.08 -25.58
CA GLU A 88 -10.72 2.40 -26.19
C GLU A 88 -11.96 3.29 -26.12
N GLY A 89 -11.90 4.46 -26.75
CA GLY A 89 -13.04 5.37 -26.83
C GLY A 89 -13.33 6.09 -25.51
N GLY A 90 -12.28 6.56 -24.83
CA GLY A 90 -12.37 7.26 -23.54
C GLY A 90 -12.20 6.37 -22.30
N VAL A 91 -11.95 5.08 -22.52
CA VAL A 91 -11.53 4.12 -21.49
C VAL A 91 -10.04 3.83 -21.68
N ILE A 92 -9.24 4.02 -20.65
CA ILE A 92 -7.83 3.62 -20.69
C ILE A 92 -7.75 2.15 -20.27
N ARG A 93 -7.60 1.25 -21.23
CA ARG A 93 -7.32 -0.16 -20.94
C ARG A 93 -5.84 -0.34 -20.71
N VAL A 94 -5.46 -0.76 -19.51
CA VAL A 94 -4.09 -1.14 -19.18
C VAL A 94 -3.87 -2.57 -19.63
N THR A 95 -3.00 -2.74 -20.62
CA THR A 95 -2.74 -4.03 -21.29
C THR A 95 -1.45 -4.69 -20.81
N LYS A 96 -0.60 -3.96 -20.08
CA LYS A 96 0.54 -4.52 -19.36
C LYS A 96 0.77 -3.75 -18.05
N TRP A 97 0.74 -4.47 -16.93
CA TRP A 97 0.96 -3.91 -15.61
C TRP A 97 1.61 -4.90 -14.65
N THR A 98 2.28 -4.36 -13.64
CA THR A 98 2.92 -5.11 -12.55
C THR A 98 2.29 -4.69 -11.21
N PRO A 99 1.80 -5.61 -10.36
CA PRO A 99 1.36 -5.28 -9.01
C PRO A 99 2.57 -5.01 -8.09
N PHE A 100 2.44 -4.01 -7.23
CA PHE A 100 3.51 -3.52 -6.35
C PHE A 100 3.19 -3.65 -4.87
N GLU A 101 1.93 -3.46 -4.50
CA GLU A 101 1.46 -3.58 -3.11
C GLU A 101 -0.03 -3.94 -3.07
N CYS A 102 -0.47 -4.43 -1.92
CA CYS A 102 -1.88 -4.61 -1.60
C CYS A 102 -2.20 -3.81 -0.34
N SER A 103 -3.34 -3.13 -0.33
CA SER A 103 -3.77 -2.33 0.82
C SER A 103 -5.15 -2.74 1.29
N VAL A 104 -5.33 -2.88 2.61
CA VAL A 104 -6.66 -2.78 3.21
C VAL A 104 -7.08 -1.32 3.22
N VAL A 105 -8.27 -1.04 2.72
CA VAL A 105 -8.77 0.33 2.52
C VAL A 105 -10.20 0.46 3.00
N ALA A 106 -10.56 1.64 3.50
CA ALA A 106 -11.97 1.95 3.79
C ALA A 106 -12.78 2.23 2.51
N LEU A 107 -12.14 2.84 1.51
CA LEU A 107 -12.75 3.28 0.25
C LEU A 107 -11.96 2.69 -0.93
N PRO A 108 -12.43 1.57 -1.53
CA PRO A 108 -11.77 0.99 -2.70
C PRO A 108 -12.14 1.75 -3.97
N ALA A 109 -11.25 1.72 -4.97
CA ALA A 109 -11.59 2.13 -6.32
C ALA A 109 -12.60 1.17 -6.99
N ASP A 110 -12.56 -0.12 -6.63
CA ASP A 110 -13.50 -1.15 -7.09
C ASP A 110 -14.15 -1.89 -5.91
N HIS A 111 -15.46 -1.75 -5.76
CA HIS A 111 -16.25 -2.45 -4.73
C HIS A 111 -16.42 -3.94 -4.99
N SER A 112 -16.00 -4.47 -6.14
CA SER A 112 -15.99 -5.91 -6.39
C SER A 112 -14.86 -6.62 -5.63
N VAL A 113 -13.81 -5.89 -5.21
CA VAL A 113 -12.57 -6.43 -4.60
C VAL A 113 -12.66 -6.43 -3.07
N GLY A 114 -12.17 -7.52 -2.44
CA GLY A 114 -12.20 -7.67 -0.98
C GLY A 114 -11.67 -9.00 -0.45
N VAL A 115 -11.54 -9.06 0.87
CA VAL A 115 -11.02 -10.20 1.66
C VAL A 115 -12.06 -11.32 1.77
N GLY A 116 -11.62 -12.59 1.84
CA GLY A 116 -12.47 -13.72 2.22
C GLY A 116 -13.36 -14.30 1.11
N ARG A 117 -13.23 -13.85 -0.14
CA ARG A 117 -14.09 -14.27 -1.27
C ARG A 117 -13.85 -15.69 -1.78
N SER A 118 -12.76 -16.34 -1.35
CA SER A 118 -12.42 -17.71 -1.79
C SER A 118 -13.12 -18.81 -0.99
N LEU A 119 -13.72 -18.46 0.17
CA LEU A 119 -14.38 -19.43 1.06
C LEU A 119 -15.88 -19.59 0.80
N SER A 120 -16.48 -18.78 -0.07
CA SER A 120 -17.90 -18.84 -0.42
C SER A 120 -18.11 -19.36 -1.85
N THR A 121 -18.01 -20.68 -2.03
CA THR A 121 -18.67 -21.33 -3.16
C THR A 121 -20.12 -21.59 -2.74
N GLY A 122 -20.99 -20.61 -3.02
CA GLY A 122 -22.42 -20.70 -2.74
C GLY A 122 -22.85 -19.76 -1.61
N GLU A 123 -23.10 -18.50 -1.96
CA GLU A 123 -24.22 -17.68 -1.47
C GLU A 123 -24.10 -16.29 -2.09
N HIS A 124 -24.92 -16.04 -3.12
CA HIS A 124 -25.15 -14.70 -3.64
C HIS A 124 -25.90 -13.90 -2.57
N HIS A 125 -25.17 -13.11 -1.77
CA HIS A 125 -25.78 -12.01 -1.05
C HIS A 125 -25.88 -10.82 -2.02
N ASP A 126 -26.99 -10.75 -2.75
CA ASP A 126 -27.43 -9.52 -3.39
C ASP A 126 -27.66 -8.47 -2.30
N HIS A 127 -26.94 -7.35 -2.40
CA HIS A 127 -27.18 -6.21 -1.53
C HIS A 127 -28.09 -5.23 -2.28
N PRO A 128 -29.21 -4.79 -1.68
CA PRO A 128 -30.14 -3.89 -2.35
C PRO A 128 -29.44 -2.55 -2.64
N GLN A 129 -29.50 -2.12 -3.90
CA GLN A 129 -29.02 -0.80 -4.31
C GLN A 129 -29.96 0.27 -3.74
N HIS A 130 -29.52 0.96 -2.69
CA HIS A 130 -30.22 2.17 -2.23
C HIS A 130 -29.96 3.33 -3.21
N PRO A 131 -31.01 4.12 -3.57
CA PRO A 131 -30.89 5.20 -4.54
C PRO A 131 -29.96 6.31 -4.04
N ARG A 132 -29.15 6.82 -4.97
CA ARG A 132 -28.14 7.87 -4.75
C ARG A 132 -28.75 9.15 -4.18
N GLN A 133 -28.60 9.39 -2.88
CA GLN A 133 -28.80 10.72 -2.31
C GLN A 133 -27.50 11.52 -2.39
N ARG A 134 -27.53 12.60 -3.18
CA ARG A 134 -26.45 13.58 -3.30
C ARG A 134 -26.37 14.43 -2.03
N ALA A 135 -25.55 14.03 -1.06
CA ALA A 135 -25.16 14.91 0.03
C ALA A 135 -23.88 15.67 -0.35
N ARG A 136 -23.99 16.98 -0.57
CA ARG A 136 -22.83 17.88 -0.73
C ARG A 136 -22.15 18.03 0.63
N ALA A 137 -21.16 17.19 0.93
CA ALA A 137 -20.29 17.38 2.09
C ALA A 137 -19.21 18.41 1.74
N ARG A 138 -19.33 19.61 2.30
CA ARG A 138 -18.35 20.69 2.20
C ARG A 138 -17.24 20.42 3.22
N TRP A 139 -16.09 19.91 2.79
CA TRP A 139 -14.93 19.69 3.66
C TRP A 139 -14.23 21.03 3.94
N PRO A 140 -13.91 21.38 5.21
CA PRO A 140 -13.16 22.60 5.49
C PRO A 140 -11.72 22.49 4.99
N ALA A 141 -11.29 23.48 4.23
CA ALA A 141 -9.93 23.58 3.68
C ALA A 141 -8.90 23.48 4.83
N ARG A 142 -7.97 22.51 4.73
CA ARG A 142 -6.84 22.41 5.66
C ARG A 142 -5.96 23.64 5.46
N GLY A 143 -5.92 24.52 6.47
CA GLY A 143 -5.04 25.67 6.52
C GLY A 143 -3.57 25.23 6.51
N ARG A 144 -2.77 25.92 5.71
CA ARG A 144 -1.31 25.80 5.71
C ARG A 144 -0.77 26.30 7.06
N ALA A 145 -0.27 25.41 7.91
CA ALA A 145 0.52 25.83 9.06
C ALA A 145 1.90 26.27 8.57
N ARG A 146 2.14 27.59 8.62
CA ARG A 146 3.47 28.20 8.50
C ARG A 146 4.31 27.78 9.70
N ALA A 147 5.56 27.41 9.45
CA ALA A 147 6.59 27.30 10.47
C ALA A 147 6.80 28.69 11.12
N ALA A 148 6.61 28.78 12.43
CA ALA A 148 7.04 29.89 13.25
C ALA A 148 8.26 29.44 14.05
N ALA A 149 9.38 30.16 13.87
CA ALA A 149 10.60 29.96 14.62
C ALA A 149 10.37 30.44 16.07
N HIS A 150 10.54 29.54 17.04
CA HIS A 150 10.73 29.93 18.44
C HIS A 150 12.21 29.78 18.79
N GLN A 151 12.77 30.93 19.17
CA GLN A 151 14.11 31.10 19.71
C GLN A 151 14.18 30.38 21.06
N HIS A 152 15.21 29.56 21.26
CA HIS A 152 15.54 28.95 22.54
C HIS A 152 16.89 29.54 23.03
N PRO A 153 17.02 29.93 24.31
CA PRO A 153 18.25 30.49 24.84
C PRO A 153 19.33 29.41 25.12
N GLU A 154 20.58 29.83 24.90
CA GLU A 154 21.85 29.11 25.09
C GLU A 154 22.03 28.42 26.46
N PRO A 155 22.56 27.19 26.51
CA PRO A 155 23.22 26.66 27.70
C PRO A 155 24.74 26.90 27.66
N ARG A 156 25.27 27.46 28.75
CA ARG A 156 26.70 27.69 28.97
C ARG A 156 27.51 26.39 29.10
N ARG A 157 28.77 26.50 28.68
CA ARG A 157 29.82 25.49 28.50
C ARG A 157 30.13 24.60 29.72
N GLY A 158 30.40 23.32 29.44
CA GLY A 158 31.22 22.43 30.26
C GLY A 158 32.02 21.48 29.35
N ARG A 159 33.36 21.49 29.47
CA ARG A 159 34.33 20.75 28.65
C ARG A 159 34.38 19.26 29.02
N ALA A 160 34.56 18.38 28.03
CA ALA A 160 35.69 17.43 27.94
C ALA A 160 35.65 16.61 26.63
N HIS A 161 36.77 16.59 25.90
CA HIS A 161 37.11 15.55 24.92
C HIS A 161 38.05 14.54 25.63
N PRO A 162 38.13 13.31 25.12
CA PRO A 162 39.30 13.00 24.30
C PRO A 162 38.95 12.31 22.97
N ARG A 163 39.76 12.67 21.97
CA ARG A 163 39.86 12.00 20.67
C ARG A 163 40.65 10.71 20.83
N PHE A 164 40.24 9.65 20.13
CA PHE A 164 41.16 8.61 19.71
C PHE A 164 40.93 8.28 18.23
N GLY A 165 41.88 8.73 17.42
CA GLY A 165 42.25 8.09 16.17
C GLY A 165 43.77 8.09 16.13
N ASN A 166 44.38 6.93 15.84
CA ASN A 166 45.74 6.94 15.34
C ASN A 166 45.96 5.81 14.34
N ARG A 167 46.50 6.19 13.19
CA ARG A 167 47.08 5.31 12.18
C ARG A 167 48.55 5.06 12.53
N ALA A 168 48.97 3.83 12.27
CA ALA A 168 50.27 3.39 11.76
C ALA A 168 51.57 3.69 12.55
N HIS A 169 52.32 2.62 12.82
CA HIS A 169 53.77 2.66 12.88
C HIS A 169 54.39 1.80 11.78
N ARG A 170 55.48 2.33 11.21
CA ARG A 170 56.31 1.77 10.13
C ARG A 170 57.64 1.29 10.73
N ARG A 171 58.16 0.23 10.09
CA ARG A 171 59.59 -0.15 9.84
C ARG A 171 60.44 -0.81 10.94
N GLY A 172 61.02 -1.95 10.53
CA GLY A 172 62.34 -2.45 10.92
C GLY A 172 62.83 -3.45 9.84
N LEU A 173 64.05 -3.22 9.32
CA LEU A 173 64.78 -4.06 8.36
C LEU A 173 65.74 -5.01 9.11
N ARG A 174 66.21 -6.06 8.41
CA ARG A 174 67.38 -6.93 8.62
C ARG A 174 67.14 -8.27 9.33
N GLY A 175 67.74 -9.30 8.74
CA GLY A 175 67.67 -10.73 9.06
C GLY A 175 67.72 -11.50 7.76
#